data_AF-A0A6B3CT05-F1
#
_entry.id   AF-A0A6B3CT05-F1
#
_cell.length_a   1.000
_cell.length_b   1.000
_cell.length_c   1.000
_cell.angle_alpha   90.00
_cell.angle_beta   90.00
_cell.angle_gamma   90.00
#
_symmetry.space_group_name_H-M   'P 1'
#
loop_
_entity.id
_entity.type
_entity.pdbx_description
1 polymer ?
#
loop_
_entity_poly.entity_id
_entity_poly.type
_entity_poly.pdbx_seq_one_letter_code
_entity_poly.pdbx_strand_id
1 'polypeptide(L)'
;QSRHAALVVTGSHRTGAARELFSSASVSLPLSARSACPVVVLREAEHTTQQPPYFVVGVDGSSGSAAAMDFAFEEAQLRDAHLRALYVWHSPLRGVLDEHHALQE
;
A
#
# COMPACT_ATOMS: atom_id res chain seq x y z
N GLN A 1 -6.61 14.25 -15.17
CA GLN A 1 -8.08 14.27 -15.14
C GLN A 1 -8.61 13.00 -14.44
N SER A 2 -8.39 12.82 -13.12
CA SER A 2 -8.89 11.64 -12.38
C SER A 2 -10.17 11.91 -11.57
N ARG A 3 -10.61 13.18 -11.46
CA ARG A 3 -11.77 13.59 -10.65
C ARG A 3 -13.12 12.99 -11.08
N HIS A 4 -13.21 12.48 -12.30
CA HIS A 4 -14.41 11.84 -12.86
C HIS A 4 -14.20 10.34 -13.13
N ALA A 5 -13.11 9.76 -12.66
CA ALA A 5 -12.81 8.34 -12.82
C ALA A 5 -13.08 7.62 -11.49
N ALA A 6 -13.74 6.46 -11.56
CA ALA A 6 -13.90 5.60 -10.39
C ALA A 6 -12.54 5.03 -9.90
N LEU A 7 -11.64 4.73 -10.83
CA LEU A 7 -10.33 4.14 -10.56
C LEU A 7 -9.33 4.44 -11.69
N VAL A 8 -8.04 4.58 -11.35
CA VAL A 8 -6.94 4.56 -12.32
C VAL A 8 -6.17 3.26 -12.20
N VAL A 9 -5.93 2.57 -13.32
CA VAL A 9 -5.19 1.32 -13.37
C VAL A 9 -3.91 1.50 -14.18
N THR A 10 -2.77 1.11 -13.62
CA THR A 10 -1.47 1.10 -14.33
C THR A 10 -0.82 -0.26 -14.22
N GLY A 11 -0.06 -0.67 -15.24
CA GLY A 11 0.86 -1.80 -15.11
C GLY A 11 2.11 -1.43 -14.30
N SER A 12 2.81 -2.43 -13.78
CA SER A 12 4.21 -2.31 -13.35
C SER A 12 5.05 -3.34 -14.07
N HIS A 13 6.14 -2.90 -14.70
CA HIS A 13 7.09 -3.79 -15.36
C HIS A 13 8.21 -4.19 -14.40
N ARG A 14 8.60 -5.47 -14.40
CA ARG A 14 9.85 -5.90 -13.78
C ARG A 14 10.98 -5.54 -14.74
N THR A 15 11.69 -4.45 -14.47
CA THR A 15 12.98 -4.21 -15.12
C THR A 15 13.96 -5.23 -14.56
N GLY A 16 14.34 -6.26 -15.32
CA GLY A 16 15.50 -7.09 -14.94
C GLY A 16 16.72 -6.19 -14.69
N ALA A 17 17.73 -6.67 -13.92
CA ALA A 17 18.84 -5.87 -13.40
C ALA A 17 19.51 -4.90 -14.41
N ALA A 18 19.55 -5.23 -15.71
CA ALA A 18 20.09 -4.35 -16.76
C ALA A 18 19.19 -3.15 -17.13
N ARG A 19 17.88 -3.21 -16.82
CA ARG A 19 16.88 -2.19 -17.15
C ARG A 19 16.57 -1.25 -15.96
N GLU A 20 17.03 -1.59 -14.76
CA GLU A 20 17.01 -0.69 -13.58
C GLU A 20 17.88 0.56 -13.80
N LEU A 21 18.96 0.45 -14.58
CA LEU A 21 19.79 1.58 -15.00
C LEU A 21 19.07 2.59 -15.91
N PHE A 22 17.92 2.24 -16.49
CA PHE A 22 17.21 3.07 -17.49
C PHE A 22 15.74 3.38 -17.16
N SER A 23 15.16 2.87 -16.06
CA SER A 23 13.72 3.03 -15.78
C SER A 23 13.41 4.20 -14.83
N SER A 24 13.76 5.41 -15.26
CA SER A 24 13.54 6.65 -14.48
C SER A 24 12.13 7.28 -14.64
N ALA A 25 11.10 6.49 -14.99
CA ALA A 25 9.75 7.03 -15.15
C ALA A 25 8.68 6.09 -14.56
N SER A 26 8.66 5.97 -13.23
CA SER A 26 7.47 5.45 -12.55
C SER A 26 6.32 6.45 -12.71
N VAL A 27 5.24 6.04 -13.35
CA VAL A 27 4.00 6.82 -13.40
C VAL A 27 3.12 6.52 -12.18
N SER A 28 3.26 5.36 -11.55
CA SER A 28 2.41 4.93 -10.43
C SER A 28 2.63 5.77 -9.19
N LEU A 29 3.88 6.07 -8.82
CA LEU A 29 4.17 6.85 -7.61
C LEU A 29 3.56 8.28 -7.64
N PRO A 30 3.80 9.10 -8.69
CA PRO A 30 3.17 10.41 -8.76
C PRO A 30 1.64 10.33 -8.90
N LEU A 31 1.10 9.27 -9.52
CA LEU A 31 -0.35 9.03 -9.56
C LEU A 31 -0.91 8.72 -8.16
N SER A 32 -0.32 7.79 -7.41
CA SER A 32 -0.77 7.45 -6.05
C SER A 32 -0.72 8.65 -5.10
N ALA A 33 0.29 9.50 -5.24
CA ALA A 33 0.45 10.67 -4.37
C ALA A 33 -0.50 11.84 -4.69
N ARG A 34 -1.07 11.90 -5.91
CA ARG A 34 -1.78 13.09 -6.41
C ARG A 34 -3.15 12.82 -7.02
N SER A 35 -3.52 11.57 -7.26
CA SER A 35 -4.81 11.23 -7.83
C SER A 35 -5.94 11.60 -6.88
N ALA A 36 -7.05 12.10 -7.44
CA ALA A 36 -8.28 12.34 -6.71
C ALA A 36 -9.16 11.07 -6.55
N CYS A 37 -8.73 9.93 -7.10
CA CYS A 37 -9.39 8.64 -6.98
C CYS A 37 -8.37 7.51 -6.76
N PRO A 38 -8.80 6.32 -6.33
CA PRO A 38 -7.88 5.22 -6.03
C PRO A 38 -7.04 4.82 -7.26
N VAL A 39 -5.82 4.35 -7.00
CA VAL A 39 -4.85 3.95 -8.03
C VAL A 39 -4.48 2.50 -7.80
N VAL A 40 -4.76 1.65 -8.78
CA VAL A 40 -4.40 0.23 -8.78
C VAL A 40 -3.18 0.01 -9.66
N VAL A 41 -2.17 -0.62 -9.09
CA VAL A 41 -0.95 -1.02 -9.80
C VAL A 41 -0.98 -2.53 -9.99
N LEU A 42 -1.16 -2.97 -11.24
CA LEU A 42 -1.17 -4.38 -11.60
C LEU A 42 0.24 -4.84 -11.98
N ARG A 43 0.68 -5.93 -11.37
CA ARG A 43 1.86 -6.67 -11.84
C ARG A 43 1.40 -7.79 -12.76
N GLU A 44 2.27 -8.21 -13.67
CA GLU A 44 2.06 -9.46 -14.39
C GLU A 44 1.84 -10.58 -13.37
N ALA A 45 0.85 -11.45 -13.60
CA ALA A 45 0.44 -12.43 -12.61
C ALA A 45 1.57 -13.46 -12.38
N GLU A 46 2.35 -13.26 -11.32
CA GLU A 46 3.49 -14.13 -11.03
C GLU A 46 3.06 -15.41 -10.30
N HIS A 47 1.91 -15.41 -9.59
CA HIS A 47 1.54 -16.47 -8.64
C HIS A 47 0.08 -16.92 -8.72
N THR A 48 -0.12 -18.20 -8.37
CA THR A 48 -1.41 -18.85 -8.17
C THR A 48 -2.29 -18.08 -7.19
N THR A 49 -3.58 -17.97 -7.49
CA THR A 49 -4.56 -17.37 -6.58
C THR A 49 -4.64 -18.22 -5.31
N GLN A 50 -4.38 -17.63 -4.14
CA GLN A 50 -4.58 -18.31 -2.86
C GLN A 50 -6.06 -18.72 -2.71
N GLN A 51 -6.31 -19.90 -2.13
CA GLN A 51 -7.65 -20.42 -1.87
C GLN A 51 -7.84 -20.66 -0.37
N PRO A 52 -8.86 -20.06 0.28
CA PRO A 52 -9.82 -19.11 -0.29
C PRO A 52 -9.17 -17.76 -0.66
N PRO A 53 -9.75 -16.99 -1.60
CA PRO A 53 -9.24 -15.67 -1.96
C PRO A 53 -9.33 -14.72 -0.76
N TYR A 54 -8.35 -13.84 -0.64
CA TYR A 54 -8.37 -12.79 0.38
C TYR A 54 -7.70 -11.50 -0.09
N PHE A 55 -8.16 -10.39 0.49
CA PHE A 55 -7.56 -9.07 0.40
C PHE A 55 -6.81 -8.75 1.70
N VAL A 56 -5.75 -7.95 1.58
CA VAL A 56 -5.04 -7.39 2.73
C VAL A 56 -5.10 -5.87 2.65
N VAL A 57 -5.48 -5.22 3.73
CA VAL A 57 -5.50 -3.76 3.86
C VAL A 57 -4.59 -3.33 5.00
N GLY A 58 -3.67 -2.40 4.73
CA GLY A 58 -2.87 -1.76 5.76
C GLY A 58 -3.70 -0.73 6.50
N VAL A 59 -3.65 -0.73 7.83
CA VAL A 59 -4.33 0.25 8.67
C VAL A 59 -3.36 0.98 9.57
N ASP A 60 -3.56 2.29 9.71
CA ASP A 60 -2.74 3.17 10.55
C ASP A 60 -3.56 4.21 11.34
N GLY A 61 -4.88 4.23 11.18
CA GLY A 61 -5.79 5.16 11.83
C GLY A 61 -5.97 6.51 11.11
N SER A 62 -5.26 6.74 9.99
CA SER A 62 -5.45 7.94 9.17
C SER A 62 -6.73 7.88 8.33
N SER A 63 -7.17 9.03 7.82
CA SER A 63 -8.28 9.10 6.86
C SER A 63 -7.96 8.36 5.55
N GLY A 64 -6.68 8.31 5.16
CA GLY A 64 -6.23 7.53 4.00
C GLY A 64 -6.39 6.03 4.22
N SER A 65 -6.04 5.55 5.42
CA SER A 65 -6.29 4.16 5.82
C SER A 65 -7.78 3.84 5.91
N ALA A 66 -8.62 4.76 6.38
CA ALA A 66 -10.07 4.57 6.39
C ALA A 66 -10.63 4.38 4.96
N ALA A 67 -10.25 5.27 4.03
CA ALA A 67 -10.66 5.14 2.62
C ALA A 67 -10.13 3.84 1.97
N ALA A 68 -8.93 3.38 2.36
CA ALA A 68 -8.39 2.11 1.90
C ALA A 68 -9.18 0.90 2.45
N MET A 69 -9.68 0.98 3.69
CA MET A 69 -10.55 -0.05 4.25
C MET A 69 -11.88 -0.13 3.50
N ASP A 70 -12.52 1.00 3.23
CA ASP A 70 -13.79 1.04 2.49
C ASP A 70 -13.65 0.38 1.11
N PHE A 71 -12.62 0.77 0.35
CA PHE A 71 -12.31 0.18 -0.94
C PHE A 71 -12.04 -1.34 -0.83
N ALA A 72 -11.29 -1.77 0.19
CA ALA A 72 -10.96 -3.19 0.35
C ALA A 72 -12.18 -4.04 0.75
N PHE A 73 -13.13 -3.49 1.52
CA PHE A 73 -14.39 -4.15 1.83
C PHE A 73 -15.24 -4.34 0.58
N GLU A 74 -15.40 -3.30 -0.23
CA GLU A 74 -16.14 -3.36 -1.50
C GLU A 74 -15.55 -4.43 -2.43
N GLU A 75 -14.22 -4.42 -2.64
CA GLU A 75 -13.56 -5.37 -3.53
C GLU A 75 -13.59 -6.82 -3.02
N ALA A 76 -13.53 -7.01 -1.69
CA ALA A 76 -13.64 -8.32 -1.07
C ALA A 76 -15.06 -8.89 -1.20
N GLN A 77 -16.10 -8.07 -0.98
CA GLN A 77 -17.48 -8.47 -1.18
C GLN A 77 -17.78 -8.86 -2.63
N LEU A 78 -17.27 -8.07 -3.59
CA LEU A 78 -17.45 -8.36 -5.02
C LEU A 78 -16.85 -9.69 -5.49
N ARG A 79 -15.89 -10.25 -4.73
CA ARG A 79 -15.17 -11.49 -5.08
C ARG A 79 -15.41 -12.64 -4.12
N ASP A 80 -16.34 -12.51 -3.19
CA ASP A 80 -16.57 -13.49 -2.12
C ASP A 80 -15.25 -13.87 -1.40
N ALA A 81 -14.46 -12.85 -1.07
CA ALA A 81 -13.13 -13.00 -0.51
C ALA A 81 -13.07 -12.53 0.94
N HIS A 82 -12.17 -13.12 1.72
CA HIS A 82 -11.91 -12.63 3.08
C HIS A 82 -11.12 -11.32 3.05
N LEU A 83 -11.36 -10.43 4.02
CA LEU A 83 -10.55 -9.22 4.21
C LEU A 83 -9.71 -9.35 5.48
N ARG A 84 -8.40 -9.06 5.36
CA ARG A 84 -7.45 -9.03 6.49
C ARG A 84 -6.91 -7.63 6.68
N ALA A 85 -7.20 -7.02 7.82
CA ALA A 85 -6.61 -5.74 8.21
C ALA A 85 -5.26 -5.97 8.92
N LEU A 86 -4.22 -5.28 8.47
CA LEU A 86 -2.87 -5.33 9.04
C LEU A 86 -2.51 -3.97 9.61
N TYR A 87 -2.36 -3.91 10.93
CA TYR A 87 -1.80 -2.76 11.63
C TYR A 87 -0.35 -3.04 11.99
N VAL A 88 0.57 -2.12 11.67
CA VAL A 88 1.98 -2.26 12.03
C VAL A 88 2.31 -1.20 13.07
N TRP A 89 2.60 -1.65 14.29
CA TRP A 89 3.12 -0.77 15.34
C TRP A 89 4.64 -0.70 15.23
N HIS A 90 5.20 0.50 15.19
CA HIS A 90 6.64 0.69 15.41
C HIS A 90 6.89 0.81 16.92
N SER A 91 7.66 -0.10 17.51
CA SER A 91 8.28 0.25 18.80
C SER A 91 9.28 1.36 18.51
N PRO A 92 9.26 2.50 19.24
CA PRO A 92 10.42 3.38 19.22
C PRO A 92 11.62 2.50 19.57
N LEU A 93 12.69 2.59 18.78
CA LEU A 93 13.95 1.93 19.11
C LEU A 93 14.34 2.45 20.50
N ARG A 94 14.16 1.63 21.54
CA ARG A 94 14.75 1.85 22.86
C ARG A 94 16.26 1.65 22.69
N GLY A 95 16.94 2.64 22.15
CA GLY A 95 18.32 2.49 21.68
C GLY A 95 19.12 3.79 21.55
N VAL A 96 18.58 4.92 21.99
CA VAL A 96 19.38 6.02 22.52
C VAL A 96 18.84 6.28 23.91
N LEU A 97 19.36 5.52 24.88
CA LEU A 97 19.36 5.98 26.25
C LEU A 97 20.25 7.23 26.22
N ASP A 98 19.61 8.39 26.33
CA ASP A 98 20.28 9.56 26.86
C ASP A 98 20.62 9.24 28.31
N GLU A 99 21.86 8.78 28.54
CA GLU A 99 22.39 8.44 29.87
C GLU A 99 22.43 9.65 30.82
N HIS A 100 21.98 10.84 30.39
CA HIS A 100 21.98 12.05 31.21
C HIS A 100 20.68 12.35 31.96
N HIS A 101 19.56 11.68 31.67
CA HIS A 101 18.29 11.98 32.36
C HIS A 101 17.96 11.06 33.56
N ALA A 102 18.70 9.96 33.75
CA ALA A 102 18.41 8.98 34.80
C ALA A 102 19.09 9.24 36.17
N LEU A 103 19.76 10.38 36.33
CA LEU A 103 20.44 10.77 37.59
C LEU A 103 19.84 12.02 38.26
N GLN A 104 18.64 12.46 37.87
CA GLN A 104 17.99 13.64 38.48
C GLN A 104 16.63 13.39 39.15
N GLU A 105 16.30 12.15 39.50
CA GLU A 105 15.23 11.86 40.48
C GLU A 105 15.80 11.28 41.77
#